data_AF-A0A498BZI8-F1
#
_entry.id   AF-A0A498BZI8-F1
#
_cell.length_a   1.000
_cell.length_b   1.000
_cell.length_c   1.000
_cell.angle_alpha   90.00
_cell.angle_beta   90.00
_cell.angle_gamma   90.00
#
_symmetry.space_group_name_H-M   'P 1'
#
loop_
_entity.id
_entity.type
_entity.pdbx_description
1 polymer ?
#
loop_
_entity_poly.entity_id
_entity_poly.type
_entity_poly.pdbx_seq_one_letter_code
_entity_poly.pdbx_strand_id
1 'polypeptide(L)'
;MPRTNVMVVILVLGLWTGIAHPAHEERPSTPILGSEEQQAKEEGMRLWGLHEWIEMQPYLETAAEAGDIEAMYYLGEANRLLDRGMSREAIDWYHSAAQGGDPHAMLRLEWGMICELADICPEDHDSWVDMALEQELPRAEKGDPEAMSTLFDVYNMLGDPRTALDWLERAAEAGNPEAQDWLGTITQERSDEWPPPLEDVKAAEPWFRKAAEQGYAPAMNNLAGNLWRQDDVEGSWKWVVHGSEHGHVENRTTYGGCHLAPEDLSYCPEDNDPIKGWAILRAVYEETRHQNAKWYLEEFPDLLTDEEIAQAEKLAEDWLNRDPPLSYFPPKYGF
;
A
#
# COMPACT_ATOMS: atom_id res chain seq x y z
N MET A 1 5.29 69.97 36.46
CA MET A 1 5.59 68.68 37.11
C MET A 1 5.11 67.58 36.17
N PRO A 2 5.98 66.66 35.72
CA PRO A 2 5.65 65.73 34.66
C PRO A 2 4.82 64.55 35.20
N ARG A 3 3.88 64.07 34.39
CA ARG A 3 3.08 62.86 34.66
C ARG A 3 3.91 61.63 34.31
N THR A 4 4.19 60.81 35.30
CA THR A 4 4.85 59.50 35.14
C THR A 4 3.82 58.51 34.62
N ASN A 5 4.02 57.97 33.41
CA ASN A 5 3.29 56.80 32.92
C ASN A 5 3.83 55.56 33.63
N VAL A 6 2.99 54.89 34.42
CA VAL A 6 3.29 53.56 34.95
C VAL A 6 2.74 52.53 33.97
N MET A 7 3.64 51.81 33.32
CA MET A 7 3.36 50.68 32.45
C MET A 7 3.03 49.48 33.33
N VAL A 8 1.76 49.06 33.33
CA VAL A 8 1.33 47.84 34.03
C VAL A 8 1.68 46.65 33.14
N VAL A 9 2.74 45.92 33.50
CA VAL A 9 3.06 44.61 32.93
C VAL A 9 2.23 43.58 33.70
N ILE A 10 1.25 42.97 33.05
CA ILE A 10 0.51 41.83 33.60
C ILE A 10 1.36 40.59 33.38
N LEU A 11 2.04 40.14 34.43
CA LEU A 11 2.64 38.81 34.53
C LEU A 11 1.52 37.80 34.81
N VAL A 12 1.12 37.04 33.79
CA VAL A 12 0.28 35.85 33.98
C VAL A 12 1.19 34.72 34.46
N LEU A 13 1.30 34.57 35.77
CA LEU A 13 1.83 33.35 36.39
C LEU A 13 0.73 32.29 36.34
N GLY A 14 0.81 31.39 35.36
CA GLY A 14 -0.03 30.20 35.30
C GLY A 14 0.30 29.28 36.46
N LEU A 15 -0.64 29.16 37.40
CA LEU A 15 -0.64 28.12 38.43
C LEU A 15 -0.91 26.78 37.74
N TRP A 16 0.15 25.98 37.61
CA TRP A 16 0.10 24.60 37.15
C TRP A 16 -0.51 23.74 38.27
N THR A 17 -1.84 23.70 38.37
CA THR A 17 -2.52 22.68 39.18
C THR A 17 -2.59 21.41 38.35
N GLY A 18 -1.73 20.45 38.70
CA GLY A 18 -1.66 19.15 38.04
C GLY A 18 -2.99 18.42 38.10
N ILE A 19 -3.65 18.34 36.95
CA ILE A 19 -4.55 17.24 36.62
C ILE A 19 -3.64 16.23 35.93
N ALA A 20 -3.35 15.13 36.62
CA ALA A 20 -2.71 13.98 36.02
C ALA A 20 -3.60 13.49 34.88
N HIS A 21 -3.17 13.70 33.64
CA HIS A 21 -3.72 12.98 32.51
C HIS A 21 -3.37 11.50 32.71
N PRO A 22 -4.30 10.56 32.46
CA PRO A 22 -3.99 9.15 32.50
C PRO A 22 -2.81 8.89 31.53
N ALA A 23 -1.91 8.01 31.96
CA ALA A 23 -0.76 7.62 31.15
C ALA A 23 -1.23 7.16 29.78
N HIS A 24 -0.58 7.65 28.71
CA HIS A 24 -0.76 7.21 27.34
C HIS A 24 -0.88 5.68 27.29
N GLU A 25 -2.09 5.19 27.00
CA GLU A 25 -2.29 3.79 26.67
C GLU A 25 -1.55 3.53 25.35
N GLU A 26 -0.58 2.62 25.40
CA GLU A 26 -0.08 1.97 24.19
C GLU A 26 -1.29 1.44 23.42
N ARG A 27 -1.30 1.59 22.09
CA ARG A 27 -2.38 1.09 21.21
C ARG A 27 -2.80 -0.31 21.71
N PRO A 28 -4.11 -0.58 21.94
CA PRO A 28 -4.53 -1.85 22.50
C PRO A 28 -3.85 -2.98 21.74
N SER A 29 -3.08 -3.82 22.43
CA SER A 29 -2.33 -4.88 21.77
C SER A 29 -3.31 -5.78 21.02
N THR A 30 -3.15 -5.92 19.70
CA THR A 30 -3.97 -6.85 18.92
C THR A 30 -3.96 -8.22 19.60
N PRO A 31 -5.12 -8.85 19.81
CA PRO A 31 -5.18 -10.18 20.41
C PRO A 31 -4.24 -11.14 19.66
N ILE A 32 -3.49 -11.95 20.41
CA ILE A 32 -2.66 -12.99 19.80
C ILE A 32 -3.61 -14.03 19.22
N LEU A 33 -3.65 -14.12 17.90
CA LEU A 33 -4.47 -15.09 17.17
C LEU A 33 -4.02 -16.52 17.44
N GLY A 34 -4.98 -17.44 17.44
CA GLY A 34 -4.69 -18.86 17.36
C GLY A 34 -4.15 -19.23 15.97
N SER A 35 -3.66 -20.46 15.83
CA SER A 35 -3.05 -20.89 14.56
C SER A 35 -4.03 -20.96 13.40
N GLU A 36 -5.30 -21.23 13.69
CA GLU A 36 -6.36 -21.31 12.67
C GLU A 36 -6.73 -19.92 12.17
N GLU A 37 -6.93 -18.98 13.09
CA GLU A 37 -7.24 -17.59 12.79
C GLU A 37 -6.09 -16.89 12.07
N GLN A 38 -4.84 -17.20 12.43
CA GLN A 38 -3.66 -16.69 11.74
C GLN A 38 -3.56 -17.20 10.30
N GLN A 39 -3.82 -18.50 10.07
CA GLN A 39 -3.84 -19.06 8.70
C GLN A 39 -4.97 -18.46 7.86
N ALA A 40 -6.14 -18.26 8.47
CA ALA A 40 -7.25 -17.58 7.81
C ALA A 40 -6.87 -16.14 7.45
N LYS A 41 -6.24 -15.39 8.37
CA LYS A 41 -5.75 -14.04 8.09
C LYS A 41 -4.77 -14.01 6.92
N GLU A 42 -3.79 -14.91 6.89
CA GLU A 42 -2.80 -15.00 5.81
C GLU A 42 -3.45 -15.26 4.45
N GLU A 43 -4.40 -16.20 4.38
CA GLU A 43 -5.13 -16.48 3.13
C GLU A 43 -6.04 -15.33 2.71
N GLY A 44 -6.74 -14.70 3.67
CA GLY A 44 -7.56 -13.52 3.39
C GLY A 44 -6.74 -12.35 2.85
N MET A 45 -5.55 -12.10 3.42
CA MET A 45 -4.64 -11.06 2.94
C MET A 45 -3.99 -11.39 1.59
N ARG A 46 -3.74 -12.67 1.30
CA ARG A 46 -3.32 -13.13 -0.03
C ARG A 46 -4.38 -12.79 -1.08
N LEU A 47 -5.64 -13.13 -0.80
CA LEU A 47 -6.78 -12.85 -1.68
C LEU A 47 -7.06 -11.35 -1.84
N TRP A 48 -6.89 -10.57 -0.77
CA TRP A 48 -6.91 -9.11 -0.84
C TRP A 48 -5.90 -8.56 -1.85
N GLY A 49 -4.66 -9.06 -1.80
CA GLY A 49 -3.60 -8.70 -2.75
C GLY A 49 -3.95 -9.02 -4.21
N LEU A 50 -4.85 -9.97 -4.45
CA LEU A 50 -5.34 -10.34 -5.78
C LEU A 50 -6.62 -9.62 -6.20
N HIS A 51 -7.14 -8.72 -5.36
CA HIS A 51 -8.46 -8.08 -5.51
C HIS A 51 -9.65 -9.05 -5.47
N GLU A 52 -9.49 -10.23 -4.87
CA GLU A 52 -10.56 -11.20 -4.68
C GLU A 52 -11.40 -10.85 -3.43
N TRP A 53 -11.98 -9.65 -3.44
CA TRP A 53 -12.65 -9.02 -2.28
C TRP A 53 -13.87 -9.78 -1.77
N ILE A 54 -14.45 -10.67 -2.57
CA ILE A 54 -15.56 -11.54 -2.14
C ILE A 54 -15.00 -12.79 -1.46
N GLU A 55 -14.01 -13.44 -2.08
CA GLU A 55 -13.48 -14.72 -1.60
C GLU A 55 -12.69 -14.57 -0.29
N MET A 56 -12.05 -13.42 -0.07
CA MET A 56 -11.29 -13.13 1.14
C MET A 56 -12.15 -13.01 2.42
N GLN A 57 -13.43 -12.63 2.29
CA GLN A 57 -14.26 -12.23 3.44
C GLN A 57 -14.40 -13.32 4.51
N PRO A 58 -14.80 -14.57 4.20
CA PRO A 58 -14.92 -15.61 5.23
C PRO A 58 -13.61 -15.88 5.99
N TYR A 59 -12.46 -15.71 5.32
CA TYR A 59 -11.15 -15.87 5.94
C TYR A 59 -10.84 -14.71 6.90
N LEU A 60 -11.04 -13.46 6.47
CA LEU A 60 -10.82 -12.31 7.35
C LEU A 60 -11.87 -12.19 8.45
N GLU A 61 -13.12 -12.62 8.23
CA GLU A 61 -14.15 -12.69 9.28
C GLU A 61 -13.69 -13.59 10.42
N THR A 62 -13.06 -14.73 10.13
CA THR A 62 -12.51 -15.63 11.14
C THR A 62 -11.47 -14.93 12.04
N ALA A 63 -10.57 -14.12 11.45
CA ALA A 63 -9.58 -13.35 12.20
C ALA A 63 -10.20 -12.14 12.93
N ALA A 64 -11.13 -11.44 12.30
CA ALA A 64 -11.82 -10.29 12.85
C ALA A 64 -12.70 -10.66 14.07
N GLU A 65 -13.39 -11.79 14.02
CA GLU A 65 -14.16 -12.32 15.16
C GLU A 65 -13.27 -12.68 16.37
N ALA A 66 -12.01 -13.02 16.11
CA ALA A 66 -10.99 -13.21 17.14
C ALA A 66 -10.36 -11.89 17.62
N GLY A 67 -10.80 -10.75 17.09
CA GLY A 67 -10.40 -9.40 17.48
C GLY A 67 -9.23 -8.82 16.67
N ASP A 68 -8.89 -9.38 15.52
CA ASP A 68 -7.85 -8.80 14.65
C ASP A 68 -8.34 -7.51 13.99
N ILE A 69 -7.74 -6.40 14.40
CA ILE A 69 -8.11 -5.05 13.98
C ILE A 69 -7.84 -4.83 12.48
N GLU A 70 -6.76 -5.40 11.96
CA GLU A 70 -6.38 -5.26 10.56
C GLU A 70 -7.36 -6.01 9.65
N ALA A 71 -7.78 -7.22 10.04
CA ALA A 71 -8.81 -7.96 9.35
C ALA A 71 -10.14 -7.18 9.32
N MET A 72 -10.53 -6.55 10.43
CA MET A 72 -11.69 -5.66 10.46
C MET A 72 -11.55 -4.50 9.46
N TYR A 73 -10.38 -3.85 9.41
CA TYR A 73 -10.13 -2.77 8.45
C TYR A 73 -10.29 -3.24 7.00
N TYR A 74 -9.67 -4.37 6.63
CA TYR A 74 -9.72 -4.87 5.26
C TYR A 74 -11.08 -5.45 4.87
N LEU A 75 -11.88 -5.96 5.82
CA LEU A 75 -13.30 -6.25 5.59
C LEU A 75 -14.09 -4.98 5.28
N GLY A 76 -13.80 -3.89 5.98
CA GLY A 76 -14.34 -2.55 5.68
C GLY A 76 -14.00 -2.10 4.25
N GLU A 77 -12.72 -2.18 3.86
CA GLU A 77 -12.27 -1.83 2.50
C GLU A 77 -12.91 -2.72 1.42
N ALA A 78 -12.96 -4.04 1.63
CA ALA A 78 -13.57 -4.97 0.68
C ALA A 78 -15.05 -4.61 0.42
N ASN A 79 -15.83 -4.39 1.48
CA ASN A 79 -17.23 -3.98 1.37
C ASN A 79 -17.36 -2.60 0.70
N ARG A 80 -16.53 -1.63 1.08
CA ARG A 80 -16.53 -0.28 0.48
C ARG A 80 -16.28 -0.32 -1.02
N LEU A 81 -15.33 -1.15 -1.46
CA LEU A 81 -14.95 -1.28 -2.87
C LEU A 81 -16.02 -2.03 -3.69
N LEU A 82 -16.60 -3.11 -3.13
CA LEU A 82 -17.69 -3.86 -3.76
C LEU A 82 -18.94 -3.01 -3.94
N ASP A 83 -19.32 -2.24 -2.91
CA ASP A 83 -20.51 -1.38 -2.93
C ASP A 83 -20.26 -0.02 -3.59
N ARG A 84 -18.99 0.30 -3.89
CA ARG A 84 -18.55 1.59 -4.43
C ARG A 84 -18.94 2.77 -3.54
N GLY A 85 -18.86 2.56 -2.23
CA GLY A 85 -19.28 3.52 -1.22
C GLY A 85 -19.39 2.89 0.17
N MET A 86 -19.76 3.70 1.15
CA MET A 86 -19.87 3.26 2.54
C MET A 86 -21.21 2.56 2.79
N SER A 87 -21.25 1.24 2.63
CA SER A 87 -22.38 0.41 3.07
C SER A 87 -22.43 0.28 4.59
N ARG A 88 -23.55 -0.24 5.12
CA ARG A 88 -23.67 -0.44 6.57
C ARG A 88 -22.62 -1.43 7.07
N GLU A 89 -22.42 -2.49 6.32
CA GLU A 89 -21.43 -3.54 6.59
C GLU A 89 -20.01 -2.96 6.60
N ALA A 90 -19.65 -2.12 5.63
CA ALA A 90 -18.38 -1.42 5.65
C ALA A 90 -18.22 -0.52 6.88
N ILE A 91 -19.24 0.28 7.19
CA ILE A 91 -19.26 1.18 8.36
C ILE A 91 -19.09 0.40 9.67
N ASP A 92 -19.81 -0.71 9.84
CA ASP A 92 -19.75 -1.53 11.06
C ASP A 92 -18.33 -2.11 11.27
N TRP A 93 -17.69 -2.56 10.18
CA TRP A 93 -16.30 -3.06 10.23
C TRP A 93 -15.29 -1.96 10.53
N TYR A 94 -15.38 -0.81 9.84
CA TYR A 94 -14.50 0.32 10.15
C TYR A 94 -14.70 0.83 11.57
N HIS A 95 -15.93 0.90 12.06
CA HIS A 95 -16.20 1.34 13.42
C HIS A 95 -15.55 0.39 14.44
N SER A 96 -15.63 -0.92 14.22
CA SER A 96 -14.95 -1.91 15.05
C SER A 96 -13.42 -1.75 14.99
N ALA A 97 -12.85 -1.54 13.80
CA ALA A 97 -11.42 -1.31 13.63
C ALA A 97 -10.94 0.00 14.28
N ALA A 98 -11.71 1.09 14.13
CA ALA A 98 -11.42 2.40 14.71
C ALA A 98 -11.47 2.36 16.25
N GLN A 99 -12.46 1.66 16.83
CA GLN A 99 -12.51 1.39 18.27
C GLN A 99 -11.32 0.55 18.75
N GLY A 100 -10.78 -0.30 17.89
CA GLY A 100 -9.53 -1.03 18.11
C GLY A 100 -8.26 -0.18 17.94
N GLY A 101 -8.36 1.07 17.50
CA GLY A 101 -7.22 1.97 17.31
C GLY A 101 -6.62 1.96 15.90
N ASP A 102 -7.32 1.47 14.88
CA ASP A 102 -6.84 1.59 13.50
C ASP A 102 -7.04 3.03 12.96
N PRO A 103 -5.95 3.76 12.68
CA PRO A 103 -6.04 5.16 12.26
C PRO A 103 -6.65 5.29 10.86
N HIS A 104 -6.48 4.32 9.97
CA HIS A 104 -7.03 4.38 8.62
C HIS A 104 -8.55 4.20 8.63
N ALA A 105 -9.08 3.30 9.48
CA ALA A 105 -10.50 3.17 9.73
C ALA A 105 -11.11 4.45 10.30
N MET A 106 -10.44 5.10 11.25
CA MET A 106 -10.84 6.41 11.78
C MET A 106 -10.98 7.44 10.65
N LEU A 107 -9.98 7.53 9.76
CA LEU A 107 -10.03 8.43 8.61
C LEU A 107 -11.16 8.07 7.62
N ARG A 108 -11.44 6.77 7.40
CA ARG A 108 -12.58 6.35 6.56
C ARG A 108 -13.94 6.78 7.14
N LEU A 109 -14.10 6.76 8.46
CA LEU A 109 -15.33 7.20 9.13
C LEU A 109 -15.48 8.71 9.23
N GLU A 110 -14.37 9.45 9.23
CA GLU A 110 -14.36 10.91 9.15
C GLU A 110 -14.86 11.38 7.77
N TRP A 111 -14.49 10.65 6.72
CA TRP A 111 -14.82 11.04 5.35
C TRP A 111 -16.33 11.07 5.12
N GLY A 112 -16.84 12.19 4.59
CA GLY A 112 -18.23 12.31 4.17
C GLY A 112 -19.26 12.42 5.30
N MET A 113 -18.85 12.84 6.50
CA MET A 113 -19.71 12.98 7.69
C MET A 113 -20.37 11.64 8.09
N ILE A 114 -19.68 10.53 7.84
CA ILE A 114 -20.22 9.19 8.09
C ILE A 114 -20.48 8.99 9.57
N CYS A 115 -19.61 9.51 10.44
CA CYS A 115 -19.81 9.37 11.88
C CYS A 115 -21.12 10.02 12.35
N GLU A 116 -21.45 11.22 11.86
CA GLU A 116 -22.68 11.92 12.27
C GLU A 116 -23.92 11.28 11.65
N LEU A 117 -23.82 10.85 10.38
CA LEU A 117 -24.94 10.23 9.68
C LEU A 117 -25.31 8.86 10.25
N ALA A 118 -24.32 8.12 10.74
CA ALA A 118 -24.49 6.81 11.34
C ALA A 118 -24.59 6.83 12.88
N ASP A 119 -24.43 8.00 13.52
CA ASP A 119 -24.45 8.19 14.99
C ASP A 119 -23.35 7.35 15.70
N ILE A 120 -22.13 7.42 15.16
CA ILE A 120 -20.95 6.65 15.60
C ILE A 120 -19.69 7.53 15.76
N CYS A 121 -19.87 8.83 16.01
CA CYS A 121 -18.73 9.70 16.34
C CYS A 121 -18.14 9.31 17.71
N PRO A 122 -16.82 9.52 17.93
CA PRO A 122 -16.20 9.19 19.21
C PRO A 122 -16.81 10.02 20.34
N GLU A 123 -16.99 9.42 21.52
CA GLU A 123 -17.60 10.11 22.67
C GLU A 123 -16.61 11.03 23.42
N ASP A 124 -15.31 10.71 23.35
CA ASP A 124 -14.23 11.29 24.14
C ASP A 124 -13.23 12.13 23.33
N HIS A 125 -13.45 12.27 22.03
CA HIS A 125 -12.64 13.07 21.11
C HIS A 125 -13.54 13.98 20.28
N ASP A 126 -12.99 15.07 19.76
CA ASP A 126 -13.75 16.02 18.91
C ASP A 126 -14.14 15.38 17.56
N SER A 127 -13.31 14.49 17.03
CA SER A 127 -13.53 13.77 15.76
C SER A 127 -12.68 12.49 15.69
N TRP A 128 -12.94 11.63 14.69
CA TRP A 128 -12.12 10.44 14.45
C TRP A 128 -10.71 10.82 13.98
N VAL A 129 -10.58 11.89 13.19
CA VAL A 129 -9.27 12.38 12.74
C VAL A 129 -8.44 12.95 13.90
N ASP A 130 -9.06 13.60 14.88
CA ASP A 130 -8.36 14.08 16.09
C ASP A 130 -7.83 12.93 16.93
N MET A 131 -8.62 11.85 17.08
CA MET A 131 -8.19 10.64 17.77
C MET A 131 -7.00 9.98 17.05
N ALA A 132 -7.04 9.87 15.72
CA ALA A 132 -5.92 9.35 14.93
C ALA A 132 -4.65 10.22 15.09
N LEU A 133 -4.80 11.55 15.08
CA LEU A 133 -3.69 12.47 15.27
C LEU A 133 -3.06 12.33 16.66
N GLU A 134 -3.87 12.29 17.71
CA GLU A 134 -3.40 12.12 19.10
C GLU A 134 -2.66 10.80 19.29
N GLN A 135 -3.11 9.75 18.61
CA GLN A 135 -2.47 8.43 18.64
C GLN A 135 -1.12 8.40 17.89
N GLU A 136 -1.08 8.91 16.66
CA GLU A 136 0.07 8.72 15.78
C GLU A 136 1.19 9.75 15.98
N LEU A 137 0.85 10.99 16.39
CA LEU A 137 1.84 12.05 16.55
C LEU A 137 2.97 11.70 17.53
N PRO A 138 2.71 11.20 18.75
CA PRO A 138 3.78 10.85 19.68
C PRO A 138 4.67 9.69 19.20
N ARG A 139 4.13 8.78 18.37
CA ARG A 139 4.90 7.68 17.77
C ARG A 139 5.82 8.20 16.67
N ALA A 140 5.27 9.02 15.78
CA ALA A 140 6.03 9.64 14.70
C ALA A 140 7.15 10.54 15.24
N GLU A 141 6.91 11.30 16.33
CA GLU A 141 7.94 12.10 17.00
C GLU A 141 9.07 11.25 17.62
N LYS A 142 8.80 9.99 17.98
CA LYS A 142 9.79 9.03 18.46
C LYS A 142 10.55 8.33 17.34
N GLY A 143 10.26 8.64 16.08
CA GLY A 143 10.95 8.08 14.92
C GLY A 143 10.25 6.87 14.29
N ASP A 144 8.99 6.59 14.62
CA ASP A 144 8.23 5.50 14.01
C ASP A 144 7.87 5.83 12.54
N PRO A 145 8.46 5.15 11.55
CA PRO A 145 8.27 5.46 10.13
C PRO A 145 6.85 5.13 9.62
N GLU A 146 6.14 4.18 10.24
CA GLU A 146 4.75 3.86 9.89
C GLU A 146 3.80 4.93 10.41
N ALA A 147 4.03 5.40 11.64
CA ALA A 147 3.26 6.51 12.20
C ALA A 147 3.47 7.81 11.40
N MET A 148 4.71 8.09 10.96
CA MET A 148 4.97 9.22 10.05
C MET A 148 4.20 9.10 8.74
N SER A 149 4.18 7.91 8.14
CA SER A 149 3.40 7.65 6.92
C SER A 149 1.89 7.83 7.17
N THR A 150 1.40 7.39 8.32
CA THR A 150 -0.01 7.60 8.69
C THR A 150 -0.35 9.08 8.88
N LEU A 151 0.58 9.88 9.41
CA LEU A 151 0.38 11.32 9.55
C LEU A 151 0.27 12.04 8.20
N PHE A 152 0.88 11.53 7.13
CA PHE A 152 0.61 12.05 5.78
C PHE A 152 -0.89 11.92 5.46
N ASP A 153 -1.52 10.78 5.73
CA ASP A 153 -2.96 10.59 5.50
C ASP A 153 -3.83 11.47 6.41
N VAL A 154 -3.46 11.56 7.71
CA VAL A 154 -4.17 12.38 8.70
C VAL A 154 -4.16 13.87 8.30
N TYR A 155 -3.00 14.43 7.96
CA TYR A 155 -2.91 15.84 7.59
C TYR A 155 -3.55 16.15 6.24
N ASN A 156 -3.58 15.18 5.31
CA ASN A 156 -4.38 15.32 4.08
C ASN A 156 -5.89 15.39 4.40
N MET A 157 -6.37 14.56 5.33
CA MET A 157 -7.77 14.63 5.79
C MET A 157 -8.11 15.97 6.44
N LEU A 158 -7.18 16.52 7.23
CA LEU A 158 -7.32 17.85 7.84
C LEU A 158 -7.20 19.01 6.84
N GLY A 159 -6.90 18.74 5.57
CA GLY A 159 -6.73 19.77 4.55
C GLY A 159 -5.44 20.59 4.70
N ASP A 160 -4.40 20.03 5.32
CA ASP A 160 -3.05 20.61 5.39
C ASP A 160 -2.03 19.78 4.60
N PRO A 161 -2.08 19.84 3.25
CA PRO A 161 -1.21 19.05 2.39
C PRO A 161 0.27 19.41 2.55
N ARG A 162 0.60 20.59 3.09
CA ARG A 162 2.01 20.98 3.31
C ARG A 162 2.60 20.21 4.48
N THR A 163 1.86 20.12 5.59
CA THR A 163 2.29 19.30 6.73
C THR A 163 2.22 17.81 6.40
N ALA A 164 1.24 17.38 5.59
CA ALA A 164 1.22 16.01 5.09
C ALA A 164 2.51 15.66 4.35
N LEU A 165 2.93 16.48 3.38
CA LEU A 165 4.17 16.26 2.62
C LEU A 165 5.42 16.25 3.52
N ASP A 166 5.50 17.13 4.53
CA ASP A 166 6.61 17.08 5.52
C ASP A 166 6.69 15.72 6.22
N TRP A 167 5.56 15.15 6.63
CA TRP A 167 5.52 13.84 7.26
C TRP A 167 5.85 12.70 6.30
N LEU A 168 5.42 12.78 5.04
CA LEU A 168 5.80 11.81 4.01
C LEU A 168 7.32 11.82 3.76
N GLU A 169 7.92 13.00 3.63
CA GLU A 169 9.36 13.16 3.48
C GLU A 169 10.11 12.55 4.67
N ARG A 170 9.65 12.84 5.89
CA ARG A 170 10.23 12.28 7.12
C ARG A 170 10.07 10.76 7.21
N ALA A 171 8.92 10.21 6.82
CA ALA A 171 8.71 8.77 6.75
C ALA A 171 9.69 8.11 5.76
N ALA A 172 9.85 8.71 4.57
CA ALA A 172 10.75 8.22 3.54
C ALA A 172 12.22 8.28 3.98
N GLU A 173 12.62 9.37 4.66
CA GLU A 173 13.95 9.53 5.26
C GLU A 173 14.21 8.55 6.41
N ALA A 174 13.17 8.23 7.20
CA ALA A 174 13.21 7.24 8.27
C ALA A 174 13.21 5.78 7.76
N GLY A 175 13.08 5.57 6.45
CA GLY A 175 13.21 4.26 5.82
C GLY A 175 11.90 3.57 5.48
N ASN A 176 10.74 4.22 5.64
CA ASN A 176 9.46 3.64 5.22
C ASN A 176 9.49 3.38 3.69
N PRO A 177 9.41 2.13 3.20
CA PRO A 177 9.52 1.84 1.77
C PRO A 177 8.29 2.30 0.97
N GLU A 178 7.09 2.26 1.54
CA GLU A 178 5.88 2.79 0.91
C GLU A 178 5.97 4.31 0.75
N ALA A 179 6.41 5.04 1.79
CA ALA A 179 6.61 6.49 1.69
C ALA A 179 7.71 6.87 0.71
N GLN A 180 8.78 6.08 0.62
CA GLN A 180 9.83 6.27 -0.40
C GLN A 180 9.28 6.05 -1.81
N ASP A 181 8.48 5.01 -2.03
CA ASP A 181 7.82 4.78 -3.32
C ASP A 181 6.88 5.94 -3.68
N TRP A 182 6.04 6.38 -2.72
CA TRP A 182 5.14 7.51 -2.92
C TRP A 182 5.87 8.82 -3.21
N LEU A 183 6.95 9.11 -2.48
CA LEU A 183 7.77 10.30 -2.73
C LEU A 183 8.46 10.22 -4.10
N GLY A 184 8.86 9.02 -4.54
CA GLY A 184 9.33 8.77 -5.90
C GLY A 184 8.27 9.13 -6.95
N THR A 185 7.03 8.65 -6.77
CA THR A 185 5.91 8.93 -7.67
C THR A 185 5.61 10.43 -7.73
N ILE A 186 5.47 11.10 -6.58
CA ILE A 186 5.26 12.56 -6.52
C ILE A 186 6.41 13.31 -7.18
N THR A 187 7.65 12.88 -6.97
CA THR A 187 8.83 13.54 -7.58
C THR A 187 8.82 13.39 -9.09
N GLN A 188 8.40 12.24 -9.59
CA GLN A 188 8.32 11.95 -11.02
C GLN A 188 7.18 12.70 -11.71
N GLU A 189 6.06 12.87 -11.03
CA GLU A 189 4.84 13.51 -11.56
C GLU A 189 4.72 14.98 -11.14
N ARG A 190 5.81 15.60 -10.66
CA ARG A 190 5.81 16.98 -10.18
C ARG A 190 5.49 18.01 -11.26
N SER A 191 5.64 17.64 -12.53
CA SER A 191 5.25 18.46 -13.68
C SER A 191 3.94 17.96 -14.28
N ASP A 192 3.15 18.89 -14.82
CA ASP A 192 1.88 18.56 -15.49
C ASP A 192 2.08 17.95 -16.90
N GLU A 193 3.31 17.57 -17.26
CA GLU A 193 3.65 17.04 -18.59
C GLU A 193 3.44 15.53 -18.67
N TRP A 194 2.91 15.06 -19.81
CA TRP A 194 2.74 13.63 -20.09
C TRP A 194 3.38 13.24 -21.44
N PRO A 195 4.36 12.32 -21.46
CA PRO A 195 4.96 11.66 -20.30
C PRO A 195 5.82 12.62 -19.46
N PRO A 196 6.17 12.27 -18.20
CA PRO A 196 7.00 13.11 -17.35
C PRO A 196 8.37 13.45 -17.98
N PRO A 197 8.88 14.68 -17.79
CA PRO A 197 10.21 15.09 -18.24
C PRO A 197 11.30 14.20 -17.66
N LEU A 198 12.33 13.93 -18.45
CA LEU A 198 13.45 13.06 -18.04
C LEU A 198 14.16 13.55 -16.76
N GLU A 199 14.16 14.85 -16.49
CA GLU A 199 14.71 15.41 -15.25
C GLU A 199 13.91 14.97 -14.00
N ASP A 200 12.60 14.85 -14.11
CA ASP A 200 11.71 14.40 -13.03
C ASP A 200 11.86 12.90 -12.81
N VAL A 201 11.94 12.13 -13.91
CA VAL A 201 12.27 10.69 -13.89
C VAL A 201 13.58 10.45 -13.15
N LYS A 202 14.63 11.19 -13.49
CA LYS A 202 15.94 11.09 -12.82
C LYS A 202 15.90 11.49 -11.34
N ALA A 203 15.10 12.49 -10.99
CA ALA A 203 14.95 12.93 -9.61
C ALA A 203 14.23 11.89 -8.73
N ALA A 204 13.33 11.10 -9.31
CA ALA A 204 12.56 10.07 -8.60
C ALA A 204 13.35 8.77 -8.36
N GLU A 205 14.30 8.43 -9.23
CA GLU A 205 15.04 7.16 -9.18
C GLU A 205 15.62 6.82 -7.79
N PRO A 206 16.28 7.75 -7.05
CA PRO A 206 16.87 7.41 -5.76
C PRO A 206 15.83 6.96 -4.72
N TRP A 207 14.60 7.44 -4.82
CA TRP A 207 13.52 7.07 -3.90
C TRP A 207 13.00 5.67 -4.19
N PHE A 208 12.67 5.39 -5.45
CA PHE A 208 12.28 4.04 -5.88
C PHE A 208 13.39 3.02 -5.57
N ARG A 209 14.66 3.37 -5.80
CA ARG A 209 15.81 2.51 -5.49
C ARG A 209 15.92 2.16 -4.02
N LYS A 210 15.77 3.13 -3.11
CA LYS A 210 15.79 2.86 -1.66
C LYS A 210 14.67 1.90 -1.25
N ALA A 211 13.46 2.04 -1.79
CA ALA A 211 12.34 1.17 -1.44
C ALA A 211 12.51 -0.24 -2.05
N ALA A 212 12.92 -0.31 -3.33
CA ALA A 212 13.16 -1.56 -4.03
C ALA A 212 14.29 -2.40 -3.37
N GLU A 213 15.37 -1.75 -2.93
CA GLU A 213 16.48 -2.39 -2.21
C GLU A 213 16.06 -2.94 -0.83
N GLN A 214 14.95 -2.47 -0.28
CA GLN A 214 14.33 -3.00 0.95
C GLN A 214 13.38 -4.18 0.69
N GLY A 215 13.19 -4.61 -0.55
CA GLY A 215 12.28 -5.70 -0.90
C GLY A 215 10.87 -5.25 -1.26
N TYR A 216 10.60 -3.94 -1.38
CA TYR A 216 9.26 -3.44 -1.69
C TYR A 216 8.92 -3.59 -3.17
N ALA A 217 8.09 -4.58 -3.49
CA ALA A 217 7.79 -4.97 -4.86
C ALA A 217 7.16 -3.86 -5.73
N PRO A 218 6.25 -2.99 -5.21
CA PRO A 218 5.76 -1.85 -5.99
C PRO A 218 6.87 -0.91 -6.45
N ALA A 219 7.85 -0.63 -5.58
CA ALA A 219 9.01 0.18 -5.95
C ALA A 219 9.94 -0.52 -6.93
N MET A 220 10.04 -1.86 -6.92
CA MET A 220 10.77 -2.60 -7.95
C MET A 220 10.15 -2.38 -9.32
N ASN A 221 8.82 -2.46 -9.41
CA ASN A 221 8.07 -2.18 -10.63
C ASN A 221 8.27 -0.72 -11.10
N ASN A 222 8.12 0.24 -10.18
CA ASN A 222 8.29 1.65 -10.48
C ASN A 222 9.72 1.98 -10.91
N LEU A 223 10.73 1.39 -10.26
CA LEU A 223 12.13 1.53 -10.62
C LEU A 223 12.45 0.91 -11.99
N ALA A 224 11.86 -0.25 -12.31
CA ALA A 224 12.03 -0.86 -13.63
C ALA A 224 11.51 0.07 -14.74
N GLY A 225 10.32 0.63 -14.59
CA GLY A 225 9.74 1.60 -15.53
C GLY A 225 10.46 2.96 -15.53
N ASN A 226 11.05 3.35 -14.41
CA ASN A 226 11.88 4.55 -14.30
C ASN A 226 13.20 4.41 -15.08
N LEU A 227 13.94 3.32 -14.85
CA LEU A 227 15.22 3.05 -15.53
C LEU A 227 15.05 2.86 -17.04
N TRP A 228 13.96 2.21 -17.46
CA TRP A 228 13.63 2.08 -18.88
C TRP A 228 13.50 3.44 -19.58
N ARG A 229 12.81 4.41 -18.95
CA ARG A 229 12.70 5.78 -19.48
C ARG A 229 14.01 6.56 -19.49
N GLN A 230 14.99 6.11 -18.71
CA GLN A 230 16.36 6.63 -18.73
C GLN A 230 17.27 5.90 -19.72
N ASP A 231 16.72 5.03 -20.57
CA ASP A 231 17.43 4.15 -21.50
C ASP A 231 18.37 3.13 -20.80
N ASP A 232 18.20 2.89 -19.49
CA ASP A 232 18.90 1.81 -18.75
C ASP A 232 18.09 0.51 -18.80
N VAL A 233 18.17 -0.15 -19.95
CA VAL A 233 17.46 -1.42 -20.22
C VAL A 233 17.95 -2.55 -19.32
N GLU A 234 19.26 -2.65 -19.08
CA GLU A 234 19.82 -3.72 -18.24
C GLU A 234 19.40 -3.56 -16.78
N GLY A 235 19.43 -2.32 -16.26
CA GLY A 235 18.95 -2.00 -14.92
C GLY A 235 17.46 -2.23 -14.77
N SER A 236 16.66 -1.82 -15.76
CA SER A 236 15.22 -2.07 -15.81
C SER A 236 14.91 -3.56 -15.71
N TRP A 237 15.55 -4.38 -16.56
CA TRP A 237 15.32 -5.83 -16.59
C TRP A 237 15.66 -6.51 -15.26
N LYS A 238 16.76 -6.13 -14.59
CA LYS A 238 17.11 -6.66 -13.27
C LYS A 238 15.98 -6.46 -12.25
N TRP A 239 15.35 -5.28 -12.26
CA TRP A 239 14.25 -4.98 -11.35
C TRP A 239 12.92 -5.62 -11.77
N VAL A 240 12.67 -5.85 -13.06
CA VAL A 240 11.56 -6.72 -13.50
C VAL A 240 11.72 -8.13 -12.94
N VAL A 241 12.93 -8.71 -13.01
CA VAL A 241 13.19 -10.04 -12.45
C VAL A 241 12.98 -10.04 -10.93
N HIS A 242 13.52 -9.06 -10.20
CA HIS A 242 13.33 -8.99 -8.75
C HIS A 242 11.87 -8.75 -8.36
N GLY A 243 11.15 -7.86 -9.02
CA GLY A 243 9.72 -7.65 -8.77
C GLY A 243 8.89 -8.90 -9.05
N SER A 244 9.24 -9.63 -10.12
CA SER A 244 8.67 -10.96 -10.40
C SER A 244 8.98 -11.92 -9.26
N GLU A 245 10.21 -12.00 -8.76
CA GLU A 245 10.59 -12.86 -7.62
C GLU A 245 9.88 -12.48 -6.32
N HIS A 246 9.47 -11.22 -6.15
CA HIS A 246 8.75 -10.71 -4.97
C HIS A 246 7.22 -10.68 -5.13
N GLY A 247 6.68 -11.34 -6.15
CA GLY A 247 5.24 -11.55 -6.28
C GLY A 247 4.47 -10.43 -7.00
N HIS A 248 5.15 -9.45 -7.61
CA HIS A 248 4.46 -8.41 -8.37
C HIS A 248 3.88 -8.96 -9.67
N VAL A 249 2.55 -8.93 -9.81
CA VAL A 249 1.83 -9.50 -10.98
C VAL A 249 2.32 -8.91 -12.29
N GLU A 250 2.45 -7.58 -12.39
CA GLU A 250 2.92 -6.94 -13.61
C GLU A 250 4.35 -7.36 -13.96
N ASN A 251 5.29 -7.34 -13.01
CA ASN A 251 6.65 -7.76 -13.29
C ASN A 251 6.74 -9.25 -13.65
N ARG A 252 5.94 -10.13 -13.02
CA ARG A 252 5.91 -11.56 -13.39
C ARG A 252 5.31 -11.76 -14.78
N THR A 253 4.32 -10.96 -15.16
CA THR A 253 3.76 -10.96 -16.52
C THR A 253 4.80 -10.48 -17.54
N THR A 254 5.48 -9.35 -17.29
CA THR A 254 6.55 -8.84 -18.17
C THR A 254 7.70 -9.84 -18.29
N TYR A 255 8.04 -10.51 -17.19
CA TYR A 255 9.07 -11.54 -17.18
C TYR A 255 8.71 -12.73 -18.10
N GLY A 256 7.48 -13.23 -18.00
CA GLY A 256 6.98 -14.28 -18.89
C GLY A 256 6.85 -13.82 -20.35
N GLY A 257 6.34 -12.61 -20.57
CA GLY A 257 6.20 -12.00 -21.89
C GLY A 257 7.54 -11.84 -22.62
N CYS A 258 8.57 -11.34 -21.93
CA CYS A 258 9.91 -11.25 -22.50
C CYS A 258 10.48 -12.60 -22.90
N HIS A 259 10.30 -13.64 -22.08
CA HIS A 259 10.76 -14.98 -22.42
C HIS A 259 10.00 -15.59 -23.61
N LEU A 260 8.71 -15.29 -23.76
CA LEU A 260 7.85 -15.84 -24.82
C LEU A 260 7.99 -15.09 -26.16
N ALA A 261 7.87 -13.77 -26.13
CA ALA A 261 7.76 -12.91 -27.31
C ALA A 261 8.60 -11.62 -27.16
N PRO A 262 9.94 -11.74 -27.10
CA PRO A 262 10.84 -10.60 -26.83
C PRO A 262 10.77 -9.50 -27.90
N GLU A 263 10.38 -9.82 -29.14
CA GLU A 263 10.29 -8.83 -30.21
C GLU A 263 9.12 -7.84 -30.02
N ASP A 264 8.12 -8.21 -29.23
CA ASP A 264 6.96 -7.37 -28.91
C ASP A 264 7.28 -6.31 -27.85
N LEU A 265 8.36 -6.51 -27.10
CA LEU A 265 8.80 -5.65 -26.00
C LEU A 265 10.25 -5.20 -26.28
N SER A 266 10.41 -3.94 -26.69
CA SER A 266 11.68 -3.35 -27.17
C SER A 266 12.85 -3.32 -26.16
N TYR A 267 12.66 -3.86 -24.96
CA TYR A 267 13.59 -3.80 -23.83
C TYR A 267 13.79 -5.17 -23.14
N CYS A 268 13.41 -6.28 -23.78
CA CYS A 268 13.72 -7.62 -23.28
C CYS A 268 15.18 -8.01 -23.52
N PRO A 269 15.78 -8.87 -22.67
CA PRO A 269 17.11 -9.41 -22.89
C PRO A 269 17.14 -10.32 -24.13
N GLU A 270 18.34 -10.64 -24.64
CA GLU A 270 18.49 -11.58 -25.77
C GLU A 270 18.30 -13.05 -25.37
N ASP A 271 18.53 -13.40 -24.09
CA ASP A 271 18.41 -14.77 -23.57
C ASP A 271 16.96 -15.11 -23.19
N ASN A 272 16.21 -15.60 -24.17
CA ASN A 272 14.78 -15.91 -24.06
C ASN A 272 14.52 -17.42 -24.13
N ASP A 273 13.47 -17.86 -23.44
CA ASP A 273 13.08 -19.27 -23.31
C ASP A 273 11.55 -19.33 -23.45
N PRO A 274 11.03 -19.58 -24.67
CA PRO A 274 9.59 -19.53 -24.92
C PRO A 274 8.78 -20.52 -24.09
N ILE A 275 9.34 -21.69 -23.76
CA ILE A 275 8.68 -22.70 -22.91
C ILE A 275 8.48 -22.14 -21.51
N LYS A 276 9.53 -21.53 -20.96
CA LYS A 276 9.47 -20.85 -19.66
C LYS A 276 8.52 -19.65 -19.68
N GLY A 277 8.56 -18.85 -20.75
CA GLY A 277 7.67 -17.69 -20.91
C GLY A 277 6.20 -18.12 -20.87
N TRP A 278 5.85 -19.14 -21.65
CA TRP A 278 4.51 -19.73 -21.63
C TRP A 278 4.12 -20.25 -20.25
N ALA A 279 5.01 -21.00 -19.58
CA ALA A 279 4.77 -21.54 -18.25
C ALA A 279 4.45 -20.46 -17.21
N ILE A 280 5.23 -19.38 -17.18
CA ILE A 280 5.02 -18.24 -16.27
C ILE A 280 3.68 -17.57 -16.56
N LEU A 281 3.39 -17.25 -17.82
CA LEU A 281 2.15 -16.56 -18.22
C LEU A 281 0.93 -17.42 -17.92
N ARG A 282 1.03 -18.74 -18.12
CA ARG A 282 -0.01 -19.71 -17.77
C ARG A 282 -0.30 -19.69 -16.28
N ALA A 283 0.73 -19.74 -15.43
CA ALA A 283 0.57 -19.70 -13.98
C ALA A 283 -0.05 -18.37 -13.51
N VAL A 284 0.46 -17.24 -14.00
CA VAL A 284 -0.10 -15.92 -13.70
C VAL A 284 -1.58 -15.86 -14.10
N TYR A 285 -1.94 -16.27 -15.31
CA TYR A 285 -3.33 -16.24 -15.77
C TYR A 285 -4.24 -17.16 -14.94
N GLU A 286 -3.74 -18.31 -14.49
CA GLU A 286 -4.52 -19.23 -13.67
C GLU A 286 -4.79 -18.67 -12.26
N GLU A 287 -3.79 -18.05 -11.63
CA GLU A 287 -3.89 -17.47 -10.30
C GLU A 287 -4.68 -16.16 -10.25
N THR A 288 -4.64 -15.36 -11.32
CA THR A 288 -5.06 -13.94 -11.24
C THR A 288 -6.03 -13.50 -12.33
N ARG A 289 -6.24 -14.33 -13.36
CA ARG A 289 -6.97 -13.95 -14.58
C ARG A 289 -6.42 -12.69 -15.27
N HIS A 290 -5.13 -12.40 -15.09
CA HIS A 290 -4.48 -11.21 -15.64
C HIS A 290 -4.64 -11.12 -17.16
N GLN A 291 -5.14 -9.98 -17.65
CA GLN A 291 -5.53 -9.84 -19.06
C GLN A 291 -4.33 -9.85 -20.01
N ASN A 292 -3.20 -9.28 -19.62
CA ASN A 292 -1.99 -9.30 -20.45
C ASN A 292 -1.42 -10.73 -20.55
N ALA A 293 -1.44 -11.49 -19.45
CA ALA A 293 -1.02 -12.89 -19.48
C ALA A 293 -1.92 -13.73 -20.40
N LYS A 294 -3.24 -13.51 -20.35
CA LYS A 294 -4.20 -14.12 -21.28
C LYS A 294 -3.89 -13.75 -22.73
N TRP A 295 -3.68 -12.47 -23.01
CA TRP A 295 -3.40 -11.97 -24.36
C TRP A 295 -2.18 -12.65 -24.96
N TYR A 296 -1.07 -12.77 -24.23
CA TYR A 296 0.12 -13.48 -24.73
C TYR A 296 -0.18 -14.93 -25.11
N LEU A 297 -0.93 -15.67 -24.28
CA LEU A 297 -1.27 -17.07 -24.53
C LEU A 297 -2.22 -17.25 -25.72
N GLU A 298 -3.06 -16.24 -26.03
CA GLU A 298 -4.01 -16.28 -27.14
C GLU A 298 -3.42 -15.75 -28.47
N GLU A 299 -2.51 -14.77 -28.41
CA GLU A 299 -1.91 -14.13 -29.59
C GLU A 299 -0.73 -14.93 -30.16
N PHE A 300 0.03 -15.61 -29.29
CA PHE A 300 1.24 -16.33 -29.68
C PHE A 300 1.17 -17.87 -29.54
N PRO A 301 0.03 -18.54 -29.87
CA PRO A 301 -0.09 -19.98 -29.69
C PRO A 301 0.83 -20.78 -30.62
N ASP A 302 1.22 -20.18 -31.76
CA ASP A 302 2.03 -20.83 -32.79
C ASP A 302 3.55 -20.67 -32.56
N LEU A 303 3.99 -19.96 -31.51
CA LEU A 303 5.41 -19.85 -31.17
C LEU A 303 5.99 -21.15 -30.62
N LEU A 304 5.14 -22.02 -30.06
CA LEU A 304 5.53 -23.31 -29.50
C LEU A 304 4.78 -24.43 -30.24
N THR A 305 5.44 -25.57 -30.36
CA THR A 305 4.77 -26.81 -30.77
C THR A 305 3.90 -27.38 -29.65
N ASP A 306 2.95 -28.26 -29.99
CA ASP A 306 2.11 -28.96 -28.98
C ASP A 306 2.96 -29.69 -27.91
N GLU A 307 4.13 -30.23 -28.28
CA GLU A 307 5.03 -30.89 -27.34
C GLU A 307 5.68 -29.89 -26.38
N GLU A 308 6.09 -28.72 -26.88
CA GLU A 308 6.65 -27.64 -26.07
C GLU A 308 5.62 -27.00 -25.16
N ILE A 309 4.37 -26.82 -25.62
CA ILE A 309 3.26 -26.39 -24.76
C ILE A 309 3.04 -27.43 -23.65
N ALA A 310 3.03 -28.73 -23.98
CA ALA A 310 2.90 -29.78 -22.95
C ALA A 310 4.07 -29.81 -21.94
N GLN A 311 5.27 -29.35 -22.34
CA GLN A 311 6.39 -29.13 -21.42
C GLN A 311 6.18 -27.88 -20.57
N ALA A 312 5.72 -26.79 -21.17
CA ALA A 312 5.42 -25.53 -20.49
C ALA A 312 4.32 -25.69 -19.43
N GLU A 313 3.25 -26.43 -19.73
CA GLU A 313 2.17 -26.70 -18.77
C GLU A 313 2.68 -27.48 -17.54
N LYS A 314 3.66 -28.39 -17.71
CA LYS A 314 4.29 -29.05 -16.55
C LYS A 314 5.18 -28.09 -15.78
N LEU A 315 5.95 -27.26 -16.47
CA LEU A 315 6.80 -26.24 -15.85
C LEU A 315 5.96 -25.17 -15.12
N ALA A 316 4.73 -24.91 -15.56
CA ALA A 316 3.83 -23.97 -14.90
C ALA A 316 3.51 -24.39 -13.46
N GLU A 317 3.54 -25.70 -13.15
CA GLU A 317 3.37 -26.21 -11.78
C GLU A 317 4.43 -25.66 -10.80
N ASP A 318 5.64 -25.34 -11.27
CA ASP A 318 6.71 -24.73 -10.46
C ASP A 318 6.50 -23.23 -10.20
N TRP A 319 5.59 -22.60 -10.95
CA TRP A 319 5.26 -21.18 -10.87
C TRP A 319 3.93 -20.92 -10.17
N LEU A 320 3.00 -21.87 -10.22
CA LEU A 320 1.69 -21.79 -9.57
C LEU A 320 1.82 -21.68 -8.05
N ASN A 321 1.19 -20.66 -7.47
CA ASN A 321 1.14 -20.40 -6.03
C ASN A 321 2.55 -20.34 -5.40
N ARG A 322 3.54 -19.89 -6.16
CA ARG A 322 4.92 -19.77 -5.69
C ARG A 322 5.03 -18.66 -4.63
N ASP A 323 5.74 -18.93 -3.54
CA ASP A 323 6.05 -17.93 -2.52
C ASP A 323 7.12 -16.90 -2.98
N PRO A 324 6.96 -15.61 -2.63
CA PRO A 324 5.75 -15.00 -2.06
C PRO A 324 4.61 -14.97 -3.10
N PRO A 325 3.35 -15.08 -2.64
CA PRO A 325 2.20 -15.15 -3.53
C PRO A 325 2.09 -13.91 -4.41
N LEU A 326 1.45 -14.09 -5.56
CA LEU A 326 1.17 -12.96 -6.45
C LEU A 326 0.28 -11.92 -5.77
N SER A 327 0.59 -10.65 -6.02
CA SER A 327 -0.16 -9.50 -5.51
C SER A 327 -0.07 -8.32 -6.46
N TYR A 328 -1.16 -7.55 -6.55
CA TYR A 328 -1.18 -6.22 -7.14
C TYR A 328 -0.77 -5.12 -6.15
N PHE A 329 -0.50 -5.50 -4.90
CA PHE A 329 -0.13 -4.61 -3.81
C PHE A 329 -1.09 -3.40 -3.70
N PRO A 330 -2.41 -3.65 -3.56
CA PRO A 330 -3.36 -2.56 -3.36
C PRO A 330 -2.92 -1.70 -2.17
N PRO A 331 -2.88 -0.36 -2.32
CA PRO A 331 -2.43 0.52 -1.24
C PRO A 331 -3.33 0.34 -0.03
N LYS A 332 -2.75 0.44 1.18
CA LYS A 332 -3.52 0.28 2.40
C LYS A 332 -4.60 1.35 2.51
N TYR A 333 -4.27 2.59 2.19
CA TYR A 333 -5.17 3.75 2.25
C TYR A 333 -4.95 4.66 1.03
N GLY A 334 -5.95 5.47 0.68
CA GLY A 334 -5.96 6.27 -0.54
C GLY A 334 -7.11 5.91 -1.49
N PHE A 335 -7.02 6.39 -2.74
CA PHE A 335 -8.02 6.21 -3.80
C PHE A 335 -7.66 5.10 -4.78
#